data_AF-A0A1H6W1F5-F1
#
_entry.id   AF-A0A1H6W1F5-F1
#
_cell.length_a   1.000
_cell.length_b   1.000
_cell.length_c   1.000
_cell.angle_alpha   90.00
_cell.angle_beta   90.00
_cell.angle_gamma   90.00
#
_symmetry.space_group_name_H-M   'P 1'
#
loop_
_entity.id
_entity.type
_entity.pdbx_description
1 polymer ?
#
loop_
_entity_poly.entity_id
_entity_poly.type
_entity_poly.pdbx_seq_one_letter_code
_entity_poly.pdbx_strand_id
1 'polypeptide(L)'
;MDETRARGKGILFKTSLEKSLFSSPAACIKSLEARIKKLEKKYPDGDMPDIASLKELKNALELITPADFSRYAKLIALLKSQEYGWAPSKNDDSLVIFTERIETMRYLAENLKKDLGLKDNQLEVMHGGMSDKELQRIVDGFGRAESSIRVIVASEGINLHYLSHKLIHFDIPWSLMVFQQRNGRIDRYGQHEQPDTWKK
;
A
#
# COMPACT_ATOMS: atom_id res chain seq x y z
N MET A 1 -38.84 -3.25 -9.74
CA MET A 1 -38.15 -3.14 -8.44
C MET A 1 -36.64 -3.46 -8.50
N ASP A 2 -35.98 -3.49 -9.68
CA ASP A 2 -34.60 -3.98 -9.80
C ASP A 2 -33.57 -2.95 -10.34
N GLU A 3 -34.02 -1.81 -10.87
CA GLU A 3 -33.11 -0.78 -11.42
C GLU A 3 -32.33 -0.03 -10.35
N THR A 4 -32.95 0.25 -9.19
CA THR A 4 -32.30 0.93 -8.05
C THR A 4 -31.17 0.08 -7.45
N ARG A 5 -31.30 -1.25 -7.47
CA ARG A 5 -30.30 -2.20 -6.97
C ARG A 5 -29.11 -2.33 -7.92
N ALA A 6 -29.36 -2.29 -9.24
CA ALA A 6 -28.33 -2.25 -10.26
C ALA A 6 -27.53 -0.92 -10.21
N ARG A 7 -28.22 0.22 -10.03
CA ARG A 7 -27.59 1.54 -9.85
C ARG A 7 -26.67 1.58 -8.64
N GLY A 8 -27.11 1.06 -7.48
CA GLY A 8 -26.30 1.01 -6.26
C GLY A 8 -25.03 0.17 -6.43
N LYS A 9 -25.12 -0.99 -7.11
CA LYS A 9 -23.95 -1.84 -7.41
C LYS A 9 -22.97 -1.17 -8.37
N GLY A 10 -23.45 -0.40 -9.34
CA GLY A 10 -22.63 0.36 -10.28
C GLY A 10 -21.85 1.50 -9.59
N ILE A 11 -22.52 2.24 -8.70
CA ILE A 11 -21.89 3.33 -7.92
C ILE A 11 -20.79 2.78 -7.00
N LEU A 12 -21.07 1.69 -6.27
CA LEU A 12 -20.07 1.06 -5.40
C LEU A 12 -18.84 0.56 -6.18
N PHE A 13 -19.04 0.02 -7.38
CA PHE A 13 -17.93 -0.39 -8.25
C PHE A 13 -17.12 0.82 -8.72
N LYS A 14 -17.78 1.89 -9.17
CA LYS A 14 -17.12 3.13 -9.59
C LYS A 14 -16.23 3.69 -8.48
N THR A 15 -16.78 3.83 -7.27
CA THR A 15 -16.00 4.30 -6.11
C THR A 15 -14.85 3.35 -5.76
N SER A 16 -15.06 2.04 -5.83
CA SER A 16 -13.99 1.06 -5.57
C SER A 16 -12.87 1.11 -6.61
N LEU A 17 -13.22 1.35 -7.88
CA LEU A 17 -12.30 1.48 -9.00
C LEU A 17 -11.49 2.77 -8.89
N GLU A 18 -12.16 3.91 -8.61
CA GLU A 18 -11.51 5.20 -8.34
C GLU A 18 -10.50 5.07 -7.19
N LYS A 19 -10.90 4.46 -6.08
CA LYS A 19 -9.99 4.21 -4.94
C LYS A 19 -8.77 3.37 -5.35
N SER A 20 -8.97 2.31 -6.12
CA SER A 20 -7.85 1.48 -6.58
C SER A 20 -6.92 2.21 -7.54
N LEU A 21 -7.48 3.04 -8.44
CA LEU A 21 -6.71 3.86 -9.38
C LEU A 21 -5.82 4.86 -8.65
N PHE A 22 -6.36 5.50 -7.60
CA PHE A 22 -5.59 6.44 -6.79
C PHE A 22 -4.58 5.76 -5.85
N SER A 23 -4.69 4.46 -5.58
CA SER A 23 -3.72 3.71 -4.74
C SER A 23 -2.49 3.28 -5.54
N SER A 24 -2.67 2.46 -6.59
CA SER A 24 -1.59 2.06 -7.50
C SER A 24 -2.14 1.41 -8.78
N PRO A 25 -1.34 1.37 -9.88
CA PRO A 25 -1.70 0.58 -11.07
C PRO A 25 -2.01 -0.88 -10.74
N ALA A 26 -1.21 -1.51 -9.88
CA ALA A 26 -1.39 -2.90 -9.44
C ALA A 26 -2.74 -3.12 -8.72
N ALA A 27 -3.13 -2.21 -7.83
CA ALA A 27 -4.43 -2.29 -7.15
C ALA A 27 -5.60 -2.12 -8.13
N CYS A 28 -5.44 -1.23 -9.12
CA CYS A 28 -6.45 -1.00 -10.15
C CYS A 28 -6.63 -2.22 -11.06
N ILE A 29 -5.53 -2.82 -11.53
CA ILE A 29 -5.54 -4.06 -12.33
C ILE A 29 -6.31 -5.15 -11.57
N LYS A 30 -6.05 -5.33 -10.27
CA LYS A 30 -6.75 -6.35 -9.48
C LYS A 30 -8.25 -6.11 -9.37
N SER A 31 -8.65 -4.86 -9.16
CA SER A 31 -10.07 -4.45 -9.17
C SER A 31 -10.74 -4.78 -10.53
N LEU A 32 -10.03 -4.51 -11.64
CA LEU A 32 -10.51 -4.78 -12.99
C LEU A 32 -10.63 -6.28 -13.26
N GLU A 33 -9.62 -7.08 -12.93
CA GLU A 33 -9.66 -8.54 -13.08
C GLU A 33 -10.86 -9.17 -12.36
N ALA A 34 -11.08 -8.76 -11.10
CA ALA A 34 -12.19 -9.26 -10.30
C ALA A 34 -13.55 -8.89 -10.91
N ARG A 35 -13.64 -7.70 -11.55
CA ARG A 35 -14.85 -7.26 -12.23
C ARG A 35 -15.06 -8.00 -13.55
N ILE A 36 -14.03 -8.08 -14.39
CA ILE A 36 -14.05 -8.78 -15.68
C ILE A 36 -14.50 -10.23 -15.46
N LYS A 37 -13.86 -10.94 -14.52
CA LYS A 37 -14.22 -12.34 -14.19
C LYS A 37 -15.69 -12.50 -13.78
N LYS A 38 -16.24 -11.54 -13.03
CA LYS A 38 -17.66 -11.56 -12.64
C LYS A 38 -18.60 -11.29 -13.81
N LEU A 39 -18.22 -10.39 -14.72
CA LEU A 39 -19.00 -10.06 -15.90
C LEU A 39 -18.97 -11.20 -16.92
N GLU A 40 -17.82 -11.79 -17.19
CA GLU A 40 -17.68 -12.96 -18.09
C GLU A 40 -18.51 -14.15 -17.59
N LYS A 41 -18.55 -14.38 -16.27
CA LYS A 41 -19.42 -15.42 -15.70
C LYS A 41 -20.92 -15.13 -15.86
N LYS A 42 -21.30 -13.84 -15.90
CA LYS A 42 -22.72 -13.42 -15.97
C LYS A 42 -23.22 -13.27 -17.41
N TYR A 43 -22.32 -12.92 -18.33
CA TYR A 43 -22.59 -12.67 -19.74
C TYR A 43 -21.59 -13.49 -20.58
N PRO A 44 -21.75 -14.82 -20.65
CA PRO A 44 -20.82 -15.70 -21.34
C PRO A 44 -20.76 -15.47 -22.86
N ASP A 45 -21.86 -14.98 -23.45
CA ASP A 45 -21.96 -14.72 -24.89
C ASP A 45 -21.30 -13.39 -25.32
N GLY A 46 -20.74 -12.63 -24.39
CA GLY A 46 -20.00 -11.39 -24.70
C GLY A 46 -20.86 -10.16 -24.98
N ASP A 47 -22.17 -10.24 -24.76
CA ASP A 47 -23.15 -9.17 -25.03
C ASP A 47 -23.02 -7.90 -24.16
N MET A 48 -22.00 -7.80 -23.31
CA MET A 48 -21.78 -6.62 -22.45
C MET A 48 -20.59 -5.79 -22.95
N PRO A 49 -20.81 -4.60 -23.56
CA PRO A 49 -19.76 -3.74 -24.11
C PRO A 49 -18.68 -3.34 -23.10
N ASP A 50 -19.05 -3.20 -21.82
CA ASP A 50 -18.14 -2.81 -20.74
C ASP A 50 -16.94 -3.76 -20.58
N ILE A 51 -17.06 -5.05 -20.93
CA ILE A 51 -15.95 -6.01 -20.77
C ILE A 51 -14.77 -5.61 -21.65
N ALA A 52 -15.01 -5.15 -22.87
CA ALA A 52 -13.96 -4.72 -23.80
C ALA A 52 -13.21 -3.49 -23.25
N SER A 53 -13.94 -2.46 -22.81
CA SER A 53 -13.34 -1.24 -22.24
C SER A 53 -12.57 -1.51 -20.95
N LEU A 54 -13.05 -2.42 -20.09
CA LEU A 54 -12.32 -2.81 -18.87
C LEU A 54 -11.01 -3.56 -19.20
N LYS A 55 -11.01 -4.41 -20.24
CA LYS A 55 -9.81 -5.10 -20.72
C LYS A 55 -8.80 -4.12 -21.33
N GLU A 56 -9.27 -3.16 -22.11
CA GLU A 56 -8.43 -2.10 -22.69
C GLU A 56 -7.77 -1.26 -21.58
N LEU A 57 -8.55 -0.82 -20.59
CA LEU A 57 -8.00 -0.11 -19.43
C LEU A 57 -6.98 -0.95 -18.65
N LYS A 58 -7.24 -2.24 -18.45
CA LYS A 58 -6.29 -3.16 -17.81
C LYS A 58 -4.98 -3.22 -18.60
N ASN A 59 -5.04 -3.41 -19.91
CA ASN A 59 -3.85 -3.48 -20.76
C ASN A 59 -3.05 -2.18 -20.71
N ALA A 60 -3.72 -1.02 -20.73
CA ALA A 60 -3.05 0.27 -20.58
C ALA A 60 -2.33 0.42 -19.22
N LEU A 61 -2.94 -0.08 -18.14
CA LEU A 61 -2.32 -0.07 -16.81
C LEU A 61 -1.13 -1.02 -16.69
N GLU A 62 -1.14 -2.15 -17.40
CA GLU A 62 -0.02 -3.12 -17.43
C GLU A 62 1.23 -2.57 -18.12
N LEU A 63 1.07 -1.54 -18.97
CA LEU A 63 2.19 -0.84 -19.60
C LEU A 63 2.89 0.16 -18.66
N ILE A 64 2.27 0.51 -17.53
CA ILE A 64 2.83 1.48 -16.57
C ILE A 64 3.95 0.80 -15.79
N THR A 65 5.18 1.27 -15.98
CA THR A 65 6.34 0.77 -15.24
C THR A 65 6.52 1.53 -13.91
N PRO A 66 7.37 1.03 -12.99
CA PRO A 66 7.70 1.78 -11.78
C PRO A 66 8.26 3.19 -12.05
N ALA A 67 8.94 3.39 -13.18
CA ALA A 67 9.46 4.70 -13.59
C ALA A 67 8.34 5.68 -13.97
N ASP A 68 7.26 5.18 -14.58
CA ASP A 68 6.10 6.00 -14.97
C ASP A 68 5.19 6.33 -13.77
N PHE A 69 5.30 5.56 -12.69
CA PHE A 69 4.51 5.78 -11.49
C PHE A 69 5.15 6.85 -10.58
N SER A 70 4.81 8.11 -10.85
CA SER A 70 5.38 9.29 -10.18
C SER A 70 5.40 9.23 -8.63
N ARG A 71 4.41 8.61 -8.00
CA ARG A 71 4.38 8.45 -6.53
C ARG A 71 5.47 7.49 -6.05
N TYR A 72 5.67 6.39 -6.75
CA TYR A 72 6.74 5.44 -6.47
C TYR A 72 8.11 6.07 -6.74
N ALA A 73 8.27 6.77 -7.87
CA ALA A 73 9.50 7.51 -8.17
C ALA A 73 9.87 8.52 -7.07
N LYS A 74 8.87 9.26 -6.55
CA LYS A 74 9.07 10.19 -5.41
C LYS A 74 9.45 9.47 -4.12
N LEU A 75 8.85 8.33 -3.83
CA LEU A 75 9.23 7.51 -2.67
C LEU A 75 10.69 7.08 -2.76
N ILE A 76 11.13 6.56 -3.90
CA ILE A 76 12.53 6.16 -4.12
C ILE A 76 13.47 7.37 -4.00
N ALA A 77 13.11 8.50 -4.61
CA ALA A 77 13.90 9.72 -4.49
C ALA A 77 14.04 10.20 -3.03
N LEU A 78 12.96 10.12 -2.24
CA LEU A 78 12.98 10.43 -0.81
C LEU A 78 13.90 9.48 -0.04
N LEU A 79 13.74 8.17 -0.24
CA LEU A 79 14.53 7.16 0.47
C LEU A 79 16.02 7.19 0.11
N LYS A 80 16.36 7.66 -1.10
CA LYS A 80 17.75 7.86 -1.53
C LYS A 80 18.31 9.24 -1.18
N SER A 81 17.48 10.17 -0.70
CA SER A 81 17.92 11.52 -0.35
C SER A 81 18.77 11.49 0.91
N GLN A 82 19.92 12.17 0.87
CA GLN A 82 20.78 12.37 2.04
C GLN A 82 20.06 13.15 3.14
N GLU A 83 19.14 14.04 2.79
CA GLU A 83 18.36 14.84 3.74
C GLU A 83 17.40 13.97 4.57
N TYR A 84 16.82 12.93 3.96
CA TYR A 84 15.94 12.00 4.68
C TYR A 84 16.72 11.11 5.65
N GLY A 85 18.01 10.90 5.35
CA GLY A 85 19.00 10.28 6.23
C GLY A 85 18.83 8.77 6.44
N TRP A 86 17.88 8.14 5.75
CA TRP A 86 17.59 6.71 5.84
C TRP A 86 18.64 5.89 5.09
N ALA A 87 19.13 4.83 5.74
CA ALA A 87 20.02 3.88 5.09
C ALA A 87 19.75 2.44 5.57
N PRO A 88 19.56 1.47 4.68
CA PRO A 88 19.29 0.08 5.06
C PRO A 88 20.49 -0.61 5.74
N SER A 89 21.68 -0.01 5.68
CA SER A 89 22.87 -0.48 6.38
C SER A 89 22.94 -0.08 7.85
N LYS A 90 22.12 0.89 8.30
CA LYS A 90 22.06 1.31 9.71
C LYS A 90 21.06 0.42 10.46
N ASN A 91 21.49 -0.17 11.57
CA ASN A 91 20.66 -1.11 12.33
C ASN A 91 19.49 -0.44 13.05
N ASP A 92 19.62 0.84 13.40
CA ASP A 92 18.59 1.58 14.16
C ASP A 92 17.63 2.39 13.27
N ASP A 93 17.72 2.23 11.94
CA ASP A 93 16.99 3.05 10.96
C ASP A 93 15.87 2.27 10.26
N SER A 94 14.93 1.82 11.09
CA SER A 94 13.78 1.01 10.70
C SER A 94 12.66 1.86 10.09
N LEU A 95 12.18 1.46 8.92
CA LEU A 95 11.17 2.15 8.12
C LEU A 95 9.89 1.34 8.00
N VAL A 96 8.74 1.97 8.27
CA VAL A 96 7.41 1.39 8.01
C VAL A 96 6.71 2.18 6.92
N ILE A 97 6.25 1.49 5.88
CA ILE A 97 5.47 2.05 4.78
C ILE A 97 4.06 1.47 4.85
N PHE A 98 3.07 2.32 5.03
CA PHE A 98 1.67 1.92 5.03
C PHE A 98 1.03 2.09 3.66
N THR A 99 0.24 1.10 3.27
CA THR A 99 -0.65 1.16 2.11
C THR A 99 -2.09 0.83 2.49
N GLU A 100 -3.07 1.36 1.78
CA GLU A 100 -4.48 0.99 1.96
C GLU A 100 -4.76 -0.40 1.34
N ARG A 101 -4.18 -0.67 0.16
CA ARG A 101 -4.44 -1.89 -0.61
C ARG A 101 -3.31 -2.91 -0.46
N ILE A 102 -3.67 -4.19 -0.30
CA ILE A 102 -2.72 -5.31 -0.23
C ILE A 102 -1.94 -5.44 -1.55
N GLU A 103 -2.57 -5.17 -2.68
CA GLU A 103 -1.92 -5.22 -3.99
C GLU A 103 -0.85 -4.14 -4.12
N THR A 104 -1.10 -2.93 -3.61
CA THR A 104 -0.11 -1.86 -3.54
C THR A 104 1.03 -2.24 -2.61
N MET A 105 0.75 -2.85 -1.46
CA MET A 105 1.78 -3.36 -0.54
C MET A 105 2.71 -4.35 -1.23
N ARG A 106 2.15 -5.34 -1.93
CA ARG A 106 2.94 -6.36 -2.67
C ARG A 106 3.78 -5.73 -3.78
N TYR A 107 3.16 -4.85 -4.56
CA TYR A 107 3.84 -4.09 -5.61
C TYR A 107 5.02 -3.28 -5.05
N LEU A 108 4.83 -2.57 -3.94
CA LEU A 108 5.91 -1.81 -3.31
C LEU A 108 7.01 -2.73 -2.79
N ALA A 109 6.67 -3.83 -2.11
CA ALA A 109 7.65 -4.76 -1.57
C ALA A 109 8.57 -5.33 -2.65
N GLU A 110 8.02 -5.73 -3.79
CA GLU A 110 8.79 -6.29 -4.91
C GLU A 110 9.71 -5.26 -5.56
N ASN A 111 9.20 -4.04 -5.81
CA ASN A 111 9.99 -3.01 -6.48
C ASN A 111 11.02 -2.37 -5.53
N LEU A 112 10.66 -2.10 -4.27
CA LEU A 112 11.59 -1.56 -3.26
C LEU A 112 12.78 -2.48 -3.02
N LYS A 113 12.57 -3.80 -2.97
CA LYS A 113 13.67 -4.77 -2.86
C LYS A 113 14.69 -4.58 -3.99
N LYS A 114 14.23 -4.44 -5.23
CA LYS A 114 15.07 -4.26 -6.42
C LYS A 114 15.77 -2.90 -6.42
N ASP A 115 15.01 -1.82 -6.27
CA ASP A 115 15.50 -0.45 -6.47
C ASP A 115 16.39 0.08 -5.33
N LEU A 116 16.25 -0.51 -4.14
CA LEU A 116 17.07 -0.21 -2.96
C LEU A 116 18.14 -1.29 -2.69
N GLY A 117 18.19 -2.35 -3.50
CA GLY A 117 19.15 -3.45 -3.33
C GLY A 117 19.03 -4.19 -2.00
N LEU A 118 17.81 -4.31 -1.47
CA LEU A 118 17.56 -4.97 -0.18
C LEU A 118 17.61 -6.48 -0.34
N LYS A 119 18.22 -7.18 0.62
CA LYS A 119 18.14 -8.63 0.72
C LYS A 119 16.73 -9.06 1.11
N ASP A 120 16.37 -10.31 0.81
CA ASP A 120 15.02 -10.82 1.09
C ASP A 120 14.62 -10.78 2.56
N ASN A 121 15.59 -10.87 3.47
CA ASN A 121 15.38 -10.81 4.91
C ASN A 121 15.40 -9.37 5.48
N GLN A 122 15.57 -8.35 4.63
CA GLN A 122 15.57 -6.94 5.03
C GLN A 122 14.23 -6.24 4.80
N LEU A 123 13.37 -6.79 3.95
CA LEU A 123 12.03 -6.27 3.70
C LEU A 123 10.98 -7.35 3.94
N GLU A 124 10.08 -7.07 4.88
CA GLU A 124 8.94 -7.92 5.20
C GLU A 124 7.63 -7.21 4.85
N VAL A 125 6.60 -8.01 4.56
CA VAL A 125 5.24 -7.51 4.32
C VAL A 125 4.33 -7.88 5.47
N MET A 126 3.39 -7.01 5.82
CA MET A 126 2.43 -7.27 6.88
C MET A 126 1.02 -6.93 6.44
N HIS A 127 0.09 -7.89 6.48
CA HIS A 127 -1.31 -7.65 6.17
C HIS A 127 -2.23 -8.45 7.09
N GLY A 128 -3.48 -8.00 7.26
CA GLY A 128 -4.45 -8.61 8.19
C GLY A 128 -4.92 -10.03 7.83
N GLY A 129 -4.35 -10.64 6.79
CA GLY A 129 -4.61 -12.04 6.42
C GLY A 129 -3.50 -13.00 6.88
N MET A 130 -2.47 -12.49 7.55
CA MET A 130 -1.39 -13.30 8.13
C MET A 130 -1.82 -13.87 9.48
N SER A 131 -1.23 -14.99 9.87
CA SER A 131 -1.47 -15.57 11.20
C SER A 131 -0.84 -14.72 12.31
N ASP A 132 -1.41 -14.76 13.51
CA ASP A 132 -0.88 -14.04 14.67
C ASP A 132 0.59 -14.38 14.95
N LYS A 133 0.98 -15.65 14.73
CA LYS A 133 2.36 -16.10 14.89
C LYS A 133 3.32 -15.43 13.89
N GLU A 134 2.89 -15.25 12.64
CA GLU A 134 3.70 -14.57 11.62
C GLU A 134 3.80 -13.07 11.91
N LEU A 135 2.69 -12.45 12.30
CA LEU A 135 2.67 -11.03 12.70
C LEU A 135 3.62 -10.79 13.87
N GLN A 136 3.54 -11.63 14.90
CA GLN A 136 4.42 -11.53 16.08
C GLN A 136 5.88 -11.73 15.70
N ARG A 137 6.21 -12.72 14.84
CA ARG A 137 7.59 -12.93 14.35
C ARG A 137 8.15 -11.68 13.69
N ILE A 138 7.38 -11.02 12.84
CA ILE A 138 7.82 -9.83 12.11
C ILE A 138 7.98 -8.65 13.08
N VAL A 139 7.02 -8.45 13.98
CA VAL A 139 7.07 -7.40 15.02
C VAL A 139 8.30 -7.57 15.92
N ASP A 140 8.51 -8.77 16.45
CA ASP A 140 9.64 -9.08 17.33
C ASP A 140 10.97 -8.97 16.59
N GLY A 141 11.00 -9.36 15.31
CA GLY A 141 12.16 -9.17 14.46
C GLY A 141 12.45 -7.69 14.25
N PHE A 142 11.45 -6.89 13.91
CA PHE A 142 11.65 -5.49 13.56
C PHE A 142 12.12 -4.62 14.73
N GLY A 143 11.74 -4.94 15.97
CA GLY A 143 12.16 -4.23 17.17
C GLY A 143 13.57 -4.57 17.69
N ARG A 144 14.30 -5.51 17.07
CA ARG A 144 15.63 -5.97 17.53
C ARG A 144 16.74 -5.42 16.64
N ALA A 145 17.76 -4.80 17.24
CA ALA A 145 18.94 -4.29 16.54
C ALA A 145 19.72 -5.38 15.76
N GLU A 146 19.66 -6.62 16.24
CA GLU A 146 20.30 -7.79 15.60
C GLU A 146 19.52 -8.33 14.39
N SER A 147 18.26 -7.93 14.23
CA SER A 147 17.45 -8.36 13.11
C SER A 147 17.97 -7.77 11.82
N SER A 148 17.76 -8.47 10.72
CA SER A 148 18.02 -7.96 9.38
C SER A 148 16.89 -7.09 8.84
N ILE A 149 15.69 -7.15 9.41
CA ILE A 149 14.52 -6.43 8.90
C ILE A 149 14.74 -4.92 9.05
N ARG A 150 14.67 -4.18 7.95
CA ARG A 150 14.84 -2.72 7.89
C ARG A 150 13.60 -2.01 7.37
N VAL A 151 12.84 -2.68 6.53
CA VAL A 151 11.63 -2.13 5.91
C VAL A 151 10.46 -3.07 6.16
N ILE A 152 9.36 -2.52 6.65
CA ILE A 152 8.06 -3.19 6.63
C ILE A 152 7.15 -2.44 5.68
N VAL A 153 6.53 -3.15 4.74
CA VAL A 153 5.40 -2.61 3.97
C VAL A 153 4.12 -3.25 4.52
N ALA A 154 3.24 -2.44 5.10
CA ALA A 154 2.06 -2.91 5.81
C ALA A 154 0.76 -2.42 5.15
N SER A 155 -0.23 -3.31 5.03
CA SER A 155 -1.59 -2.88 4.67
C SER A 155 -2.29 -2.22 5.87
N GLU A 156 -3.25 -1.34 5.60
CA GLU A 156 -4.08 -0.70 6.61
C GLU A 156 -4.75 -1.74 7.54
N GLY A 157 -4.94 -1.35 8.81
CA GLY A 157 -5.52 -2.20 9.85
C GLY A 157 -4.52 -2.77 10.87
N ILE A 158 -3.21 -2.76 10.57
CA ILE A 158 -2.19 -3.19 11.54
C ILE A 158 -1.68 -1.98 12.35
N ASN A 159 -1.56 -2.17 13.66
CA ASN A 159 -1.01 -1.17 14.56
C ASN A 159 0.50 -1.39 14.75
N LEU A 160 1.34 -0.68 13.99
CA LEU A 160 2.82 -0.75 14.09
C LEU A 160 3.45 0.58 14.48
N HIS A 161 2.64 1.57 14.86
CA HIS A 161 3.06 2.96 15.09
C HIS A 161 4.09 3.11 16.23
N TYR A 162 4.20 2.11 17.10
CA TYR A 162 5.10 2.11 18.26
C TYR A 162 6.47 1.46 17.97
N LEU A 163 6.69 0.91 16.78
CA LEU A 163 7.88 0.11 16.46
C LEU A 163 8.89 0.80 15.53
N SER A 164 8.57 1.98 15.00
CA SER A 164 9.45 2.70 14.07
C SER A 164 9.53 4.18 14.36
N HIS A 165 10.73 4.73 14.21
CA HIS A 165 10.97 6.17 14.22
C HIS A 165 10.65 6.85 12.88
N LYS A 166 10.55 6.08 11.78
CA LYS A 166 10.23 6.58 10.44
C LYS A 166 9.02 5.85 9.87
N LEU A 167 7.97 6.62 9.59
CA LEU A 167 6.70 6.13 9.08
C LEU A 167 6.31 6.91 7.83
N ILE A 168 6.00 6.19 6.76
CA ILE A 168 5.53 6.76 5.49
C ILE A 168 4.15 6.20 5.16
N HIS A 169 3.19 7.09 4.90
CA HIS A 169 1.94 6.72 4.26
C HIS A 169 2.11 6.84 2.75
N PHE A 170 2.03 5.72 2.02
CA PHE A 170 2.16 5.73 0.57
C PHE A 170 0.90 6.31 -0.09
N ASP A 171 -0.27 5.84 0.33
CA ASP A 171 -1.57 6.39 -0.03
C ASP A 171 -2.27 6.92 1.24
N ILE A 172 -2.93 8.07 1.08
CA ILE A 172 -3.66 8.70 2.18
C ILE A 172 -4.94 7.89 2.41
N PRO A 173 -5.20 7.40 3.64
CA PRO A 173 -6.45 6.72 3.93
C PRO A 173 -7.62 7.70 3.71
N TRP A 174 -8.63 7.28 2.95
CA TRP A 174 -9.81 8.11 2.65
C TRP A 174 -10.65 8.52 3.88
N SER A 175 -10.29 8.05 5.07
CA SER A 175 -10.88 8.47 6.34
C SER A 175 -9.97 9.45 7.07
N LEU A 176 -10.38 10.72 7.11
CA LEU A 176 -9.76 11.77 7.92
C LEU A 176 -9.69 11.37 9.41
N MET A 177 -10.65 10.55 9.88
CA MET A 177 -10.71 10.05 11.25
C MET A 177 -9.64 8.98 11.52
N VAL A 178 -9.31 8.14 10.54
CA VAL A 178 -8.21 7.15 10.66
C VAL A 178 -6.85 7.84 10.55
N PHE A 179 -6.74 8.88 9.71
CA PHE A 179 -5.55 9.73 9.65
C PHE A 179 -5.31 10.46 10.99
N GLN A 180 -6.35 11.06 11.59
CA GLN A 180 -6.25 11.70 12.90
C GLN A 180 -6.01 10.73 14.05
N GLN A 181 -6.62 9.53 14.05
CA GLN A 181 -6.35 8.52 15.08
C GLN A 181 -4.91 7.95 15.02
N ARG A 182 -4.31 7.88 13.82
CA ARG A 182 -2.91 7.46 13.66
C ARG A 182 -1.94 8.54 14.12
N ASN A 183 -2.17 9.81 13.76
CA ASN A 183 -1.35 10.93 14.25
C ASN A 183 -1.51 11.15 15.77
N GLY A 184 -2.71 10.95 16.32
CA GLY A 184 -2.95 11.03 17.76
C GLY A 184 -2.34 9.89 18.60
N ARG A 185 -1.78 8.83 17.96
CA ARG A 185 -0.98 7.81 18.65
C ARG A 185 0.49 8.18 18.78
N ILE A 186 0.95 9.18 18.04
CA ILE A 186 2.28 9.79 18.20
C ILE A 186 2.23 10.86 19.31
N ASP A 187 1.05 11.39 19.63
CA ASP A 187 0.85 12.41 20.67
C ASP A 187 0.19 11.84 21.95
N ARG A 188 0.86 10.87 22.60
CA ARG A 188 0.53 10.50 23.99
C ARG A 188 1.69 10.84 24.92
N TYR A 189 1.50 11.93 25.66
CA TYR A 189 2.09 12.27 26.97
C TYR A 189 3.54 11.78 27.20
N GLY A 190 4.50 12.66 26.89
CA GLY A 190 5.85 12.60 27.47
C GLY A 190 7.04 12.77 26.52
N GLN A 191 6.86 13.07 25.24
CA GLN A 191 7.99 13.31 24.33
C GLN A 191 8.39 14.80 24.31
N HIS A 192 9.68 15.05 24.54
CA HIS A 192 10.30 16.37 24.57
C HIS A 192 10.85 16.85 23.20
N GLU A 193 10.70 16.06 22.14
CA GLU A 193 11.17 16.43 20.79
C GLU A 193 10.07 16.28 19.74
N GLN A 194 10.01 17.25 18.82
CA GLN A 194 8.98 17.36 17.80
C GLN A 194 9.19 16.34 16.68
N PRO A 195 8.19 15.53 16.31
CA PRO A 195 8.29 14.66 15.15
C PRO A 195 8.10 15.44 13.84
N ASP A 196 9.14 15.44 13.00
CA ASP A 196 9.07 15.94 11.63
C ASP A 196 8.13 15.07 10.78
N THR A 197 6.92 15.57 10.52
CA THR A 197 5.94 14.95 9.64
C THR A 197 5.95 15.63 8.28
N TRP A 198 6.65 15.03 7.31
CA TRP A 198 6.59 15.48 5.91
C TRP A 198 5.26 15.08 5.27
N LYS A 199 4.52 16.09 4.79
CA LYS A 199 3.22 15.94 4.11
C LYS A 199 3.39 16.26 2.62
N LYS A 200 2.82 15.43 1.75
CA LYS A 200 2.57 15.79 0.35
C LYS A 200 1.25 15.19 -0.13
#